data_AF-A0A940HL99-F1
#
_entry.id   AF-A0A940HL99-F1
#
_cell.length_a   1.000
_cell.length_b   1.000
_cell.length_c   1.000
_cell.angle_alpha   90.00
_cell.angle_beta   90.00
_cell.angle_gamma   90.00
#
_symmetry.space_group_name_H-M   'P 1'
#
loop_
_entity.id
_entity.type
_entity.pdbx_description
1 polymer ?
#
loop_
_entity_poly.entity_id
_entity_poly.type
_entity_poly.pdbx_seq_one_letter_code
_entity_poly.pdbx_strand_id
1 'polypeptide(L)' 'MKTITDRHQFILKKLAEKGQVTIPQLMDEMQVSGVTIRKDLKLLEEKK' A
#
# COMPACT_ATOMS: atom_id res chain seq x y z
N MET A 1 -6.44 -14.12 -4.42
CA MET A 1 -5.15 -13.42 -4.16
C MET A 1 -5.33 -11.98 -4.59
N LYS A 2 -5.13 -10.98 -3.72
CA LYS A 2 -5.11 -9.57 -4.16
C LYS A 2 -3.88 -9.37 -5.06
N THR A 3 -4.06 -8.84 -6.26
CA THR A 3 -2.94 -8.58 -7.16
C THR A 3 -2.15 -7.37 -6.67
N ILE A 4 -0.93 -7.18 -7.22
CA ILE A 4 -0.13 -6.00 -6.90
C ILE A 4 -0.87 -4.70 -7.26
N THR A 5 -1.60 -4.69 -8.38
CA THR A 5 -2.41 -3.56 -8.84
C THR A 5 -3.54 -3.23 -7.85
N ASP A 6 -4.27 -4.23 -7.36
CA ASP A 6 -5.35 -4.01 -6.39
C ASP A 6 -4.82 -3.38 -5.10
N ARG A 7 -3.63 -3.81 -4.67
CA ARG A 7 -3.00 -3.30 -3.46
C ARG A 7 -2.51 -1.87 -3.64
N HIS A 8 -1.94 -1.57 -4.79
CA HIS A 8 -1.51 -0.21 -5.13
C HIS A 8 -2.68 0.77 -5.19
N GLN A 9 -3.79 0.38 -5.84
CA GLN A 9 -5.02 1.17 -5.87
C GLN A 9 -5.56 1.43 -4.46
N PHE A 10 -5.56 0.42 -3.59
CA PHE A 10 -5.99 0.56 -2.21
C PHE A 10 -5.14 1.56 -1.42
N ILE A 11 -3.81 1.45 -1.52
CA ILE A 11 -2.87 2.35 -0.86
C ILE A 11 -3.10 3.80 -1.32
N LEU A 12 -3.20 4.03 -2.62
CA LEU A 12 -3.43 5.36 -3.19
C LEU A 12 -4.77 5.95 -2.78
N LYS A 13 -5.84 5.13 -2.76
CA LYS A 13 -7.16 5.55 -2.29
C LYS A 13 -7.11 5.98 -0.82
N LYS A 14 -6.50 5.17 0.05
CA LYS A 14 -6.35 5.50 1.48
C LYS A 14 -5.52 6.76 1.70
N LEU A 15 -4.47 6.95 0.91
CA LEU A 15 -3.65 8.16 0.95
C LEU A 15 -4.44 9.39 0.51
N ALA A 16 -5.27 9.28 -0.53
CA ALA A 16 -6.13 10.36 -0.99
C ALA A 16 -7.22 10.73 0.05
N GLU A 17 -7.78 9.74 0.75
CA GLU A 17 -8.82 9.96 1.77
C GLU A 17 -8.27 10.55 3.08
N LYS A 18 -7.10 10.08 3.54
CA LYS A 18 -6.56 10.43 4.86
C LYS A 18 -5.40 11.43 4.81
N GLY A 19 -4.85 11.73 3.64
CA GLY A 19 -3.63 12.52 3.44
C GLY A 19 -2.33 11.81 3.84
N GLN A 20 -2.40 10.79 4.71
CA GLN A 20 -1.27 9.96 5.12
C GLN A 20 -1.73 8.54 5.45
N VAL A 21 -0.81 7.57 5.33
CA VAL A 21 -1.00 6.18 5.72
C VAL A 21 0.25 5.66 6.41
N THR A 22 0.10 4.69 7.31
CA THR A 22 1.23 4.05 8.01
C THR A 22 1.38 2.59 7.58
N ILE A 23 2.61 2.07 7.66
CA ILE A 23 2.90 0.68 7.31
C ILE A 23 2.09 -0.32 8.16
N PRO A 24 2.01 -0.19 9.50
CA PRO A 24 1.23 -1.13 10.31
C PRO A 24 -0.25 -1.16 9.89
N GLN A 25 -0.85 0.00 9.64
CA GLN A 25 -2.23 0.09 9.19
C GLN A 25 -2.45 -0.65 7.85
N LEU A 26 -1.54 -0.48 6.89
CA LEU A 26 -1.62 -1.18 5.61
C LEU A 26 -1.40 -2.68 5.75
N MET A 27 -0.51 -3.12 6.66
CA MET A 27 -0.34 -4.55 6.96
C MET A 27 -1.63 -5.17 7.49
N ASP A 28 -2.28 -4.51 8.45
CA ASP A 28 -3.51 -5.00 9.08
C ASP A 28 -4.70 -4.98 8.12
N GLU A 29 -4.90 -3.89 7.37
CA GLU A 29 -6.03 -3.76 6.44
C GLU A 29 -5.92 -4.72 5.23
N MET A 30 -4.69 -5.07 4.84
CA MET A 30 -4.44 -5.84 3.63
C MET A 30 -4.04 -7.28 3.91
N GLN A 31 -3.75 -7.62 5.17
CA GLN A 31 -3.30 -8.93 5.64
C GLN A 31 -2.05 -9.39 4.88
N VAL A 32 -1.06 -8.51 4.77
CA VAL A 32 0.22 -8.78 4.10
C VAL A 32 1.40 -8.40 4.99
N SER A 33 2.57 -8.99 4.69
CA SER A 33 3.79 -8.70 5.44
C SER A 33 4.27 -7.26 5.24
N GLY A 34 4.99 -6.73 6.23
CA GLY A 34 5.63 -5.41 6.11
C GLY A 34 6.68 -5.36 4.99
N VAL A 35 7.30 -6.49 4.65
CA VAL A 35 8.22 -6.57 3.49
C VAL A 35 7.45 -6.38 2.18
N THR A 36 6.24 -6.94 2.08
CA THR A 36 5.35 -6.76 0.92
C THR A 36 4.97 -5.28 0.79
N ILE A 37 4.42 -4.67 1.84
CA ILE A 37 4.03 -3.24 1.84
C ILE A 37 5.20 -2.34 1.45
N ARG A 38 6.40 -2.57 1.99
CA ARG A 38 7.58 -1.76 1.62
C ARG A 38 7.94 -1.86 0.14
N LYS A 39 7.86 -3.06 -0.45
CA LYS A 39 8.08 -3.25 -1.89
C LYS A 39 7.02 -2.50 -2.70
N ASP A 40 5.77 -2.51 -2.27
CA ASP A 40 4.71 -1.79 -2.97
C ASP A 40 4.87 -0.29 -2.91
N LEU A 41 5.16 0.25 -1.74
CA LEU A 41 5.40 1.67 -1.55
C LEU A 41 6.59 2.13 -2.39
N LYS A 42 7.68 1.36 -2.42
CA LYS A 42 8.84 1.63 -3.28
C LYS A 42 8.47 1.66 -4.76
N LEU A 43 7.71 0.68 -5.24
CA LEU A 43 7.25 0.64 -6.64
C LEU A 43 6.30 1.79 -6.99
N LEU A 44 5.47 2.22 -6.03
CA LEU A 44 4.60 3.39 -6.20
C LEU A 44 5.39 4.70 -6.26
N GLU A 45 6.47 4.82 -5.48
CA GLU A 45 7.37 5.97 -5.48
C GLU A 45 8.21 6.04 -6.77
N GLU A 46 8.73 4.91 -7.25
CA GLU A 46 9.53 4.82 -8.49
C GLU A 46 8.72 5.10 -9.76
N LYS A 47 7.40 4.97 -9.73
CA LYS A 47 6.50 5.28 -10.85
C LYS A 47 6.18 6.77 -11.00
N LYS A 48 6.69 7.61 -10.09
CA LYS A 48 6.49 9.06 -10.07
C LYS A 48 7.61 9.77 -10.83
#